data_AF-A0A7K4CW53-F1
#
_entry.id   AF-A0A7K4CW53-F1
#
_cell.length_a   1.000
_cell.length_b   1.000
_cell.length_c   1.000
_cell.angle_alpha   90.00
_cell.angle_beta   90.00
_cell.angle_gamma   90.00
#
_symmetry.space_group_name_H-M   'P 1'
#
loop_
_entity.id
_entity.type
_entity.pdbx_description
1 polymer ?
#
loop_
_entity_poly.entity_id
_entity_poly.type
_entity_poly.pdbx_seq_one_letter_code
_entity_poly.pdbx_strand_id
1 'polypeptide(L)'
;MPIASGDHVLIARGPKQQWLIKIEQGKQFGTNWGVISHDKIIGMEFGDVYTSTTSNIPFLLVKPLPHEMATKFARKTQIVYPKDIGFILVNSGIVPGSRVLEAGTGSGAMTMMLATIAGGHPPGKVVSYEIVERHHEAAKKNIERAGLSAVADLRLGSVLEPAVQQQLLSGPRFDACFFDMPSPWDVVDIAGRVLEPCGVFCSFSPVIEQVKKVHAALSAGNWFGISAHDLQLRT
;
A
#
# COMPACT_ATOMS: atom_id res chain seq x y z
N MET A 1 13.15 -21.74 -2.51
CA MET A 1 13.46 -20.94 -1.31
C MET A 1 12.61 -21.47 -0.19
N PRO A 2 13.23 -22.13 0.80
CA PRO A 2 12.49 -22.77 1.89
C PRO A 2 11.84 -21.70 2.77
N ILE A 3 10.67 -22.03 3.30
CA ILE A 3 9.91 -21.20 4.22
C ILE A 3 10.63 -21.17 5.56
N ALA A 4 10.89 -19.97 6.06
CA ALA A 4 11.54 -19.74 7.35
C ALA A 4 10.58 -19.11 8.36
N SER A 5 10.96 -19.18 9.65
CA SER A 5 10.28 -18.41 10.69
C SER A 5 10.44 -16.91 10.40
N GLY A 6 9.33 -16.18 10.46
CA GLY A 6 9.24 -14.76 10.09
C GLY A 6 8.58 -14.52 8.74
N ASP A 7 8.56 -15.51 7.85
CA ASP A 7 7.96 -15.39 6.53
C ASP A 7 6.43 -15.27 6.61
N HIS A 8 5.87 -14.48 5.70
CA HIS A 8 4.44 -14.48 5.44
C HIS A 8 4.13 -15.56 4.39
N VAL A 9 3.15 -16.41 4.70
CA VAL A 9 2.70 -17.49 3.82
C VAL A 9 1.21 -17.34 3.59
N LEU A 10 0.79 -17.39 2.33
CA LEU A 10 -0.61 -17.50 1.96
C LEU A 10 -0.98 -18.99 1.89
N ILE A 11 -1.72 -19.45 2.88
CA ILE A 11 -2.20 -20.83 2.94
C ILE A 11 -3.54 -20.89 2.20
N ALA A 12 -3.57 -21.62 1.09
CA ALA A 12 -4.72 -21.70 0.21
C ALA A 12 -5.30 -23.11 0.15
N ARG A 13 -6.60 -23.24 0.40
CA ARG A 13 -7.37 -24.46 0.11
C ARG A 13 -8.21 -24.33 -1.17
N GLY A 14 -8.42 -23.11 -1.64
CA GLY A 14 -9.15 -22.81 -2.85
C GLY A 14 -9.23 -21.29 -3.08
N PRO A 15 -9.98 -20.84 -4.08
CA PRO A 15 -10.03 -19.41 -4.43
C PRO A 15 -10.58 -18.52 -3.31
N LYS A 16 -11.50 -19.05 -2.48
CA LYS A 16 -12.13 -18.29 -1.39
C LYS A 16 -11.50 -18.57 -0.02
N GLN A 17 -10.96 -19.77 0.17
CA GLN A 17 -10.38 -20.21 1.43
C GLN A 17 -8.87 -20.00 1.42
N GLN A 18 -8.47 -18.79 1.79
CA GLN A 18 -7.08 -18.38 1.82
C GLN A 18 -6.78 -17.55 3.07
N TRP A 19 -5.70 -17.87 3.76
CA TRP A 19 -5.27 -17.18 4.97
C TRP A 19 -3.83 -16.72 4.83
N LEU A 20 -3.60 -15.43 5.05
CA LEU A 20 -2.26 -14.88 5.14
C LEU A 20 -1.82 -14.94 6.59
N ILE A 21 -0.79 -15.75 6.87
CA ILE A 21 -0.26 -15.93 8.21
C ILE A 21 1.23 -15.64 8.24
N LYS A 22 1.72 -15.19 9.40
CA LYS A 22 3.15 -15.12 9.68
C LYS A 22 3.60 -16.44 10.32
N ILE A 23 4.57 -17.10 9.73
CA ILE A 23 5.14 -18.34 10.25
C ILE A 23 6.04 -18.00 11.43
N GLU A 24 5.85 -18.70 12.54
CA GLU A 24 6.55 -18.47 13.80
C GLU A 24 6.71 -19.83 14.49
N GLN A 25 7.93 -20.13 14.95
CA GLN A 25 8.25 -21.39 15.60
C GLN A 25 7.36 -21.63 16.84
N GLY A 26 6.92 -22.88 17.03
CA GLY A 26 6.06 -23.32 18.13
C GLY A 26 4.60 -22.88 18.02
N LYS A 27 4.22 -22.11 16.99
CA LYS A 27 2.82 -21.66 16.81
C LYS A 27 2.01 -22.59 15.91
N GLN A 28 0.70 -22.48 16.06
CA GLN A 28 -0.28 -23.20 15.27
C GLN A 28 -1.41 -22.26 14.84
N PHE A 29 -2.00 -22.55 13.69
CA PHE A 29 -3.15 -21.82 13.15
C PHE A 29 -4.33 -22.78 12.96
N GLY A 30 -5.43 -22.50 13.64
CA GLY A 30 -6.64 -23.32 13.57
C GLY A 30 -7.54 -22.91 12.42
N THR A 31 -8.04 -23.90 11.67
CA THR A 31 -9.09 -23.71 10.66
C THR A 31 -10.21 -24.72 10.86
N ASN A 32 -11.35 -24.50 10.21
CA ASN A 32 -12.45 -25.49 10.17
C ASN A 32 -12.05 -26.82 9.50
N TRP A 33 -10.86 -26.89 8.90
CA TRP A 33 -10.35 -28.04 8.15
C TRP A 33 -9.07 -28.60 8.76
N GLY A 34 -8.86 -28.34 10.04
CA GLY A 34 -7.74 -28.87 10.81
C GLY A 34 -6.73 -27.81 11.21
N VAL A 35 -5.76 -28.24 11.99
CA VAL A 35 -4.70 -27.41 12.54
C VAL A 35 -3.50 -27.39 11.61
N ILE A 36 -2.95 -26.19 11.42
CA ILE A 36 -1.75 -25.93 10.65
C ILE A 36 -0.61 -25.66 11.64
N SER A 37 0.37 -26.56 11.68
CA SER A 37 1.55 -26.42 12.54
C SER A 37 2.64 -25.64 11.79
N HIS A 38 3.10 -24.52 12.36
CA HIS A 38 4.13 -23.70 11.73
C HIS A 38 5.47 -24.44 11.67
N ASP A 39 5.81 -25.21 12.71
CA ASP A 39 7.05 -26.00 12.75
C ASP A 39 7.16 -27.02 11.61
N LYS A 40 6.02 -27.56 11.16
CA LYS A 40 5.97 -28.49 10.02
C LYS A 40 6.05 -27.78 8.67
N ILE A 41 5.71 -26.49 8.61
CA ILE A 41 5.82 -25.67 7.41
C ILE A 41 7.25 -25.15 7.24
N ILE A 42 7.96 -24.86 8.34
CA ILE A 42 9.35 -24.41 8.30
C ILE A 42 10.21 -25.48 7.61
N GLY A 43 10.96 -25.06 6.59
CA GLY A 43 11.78 -25.93 5.75
C GLY A 43 11.05 -26.51 4.53
N MET A 44 9.72 -26.41 4.44
CA MET A 44 8.99 -26.69 3.19
C MET A 44 9.23 -25.57 2.17
N GLU A 45 8.95 -25.84 0.91
CA GLU A 45 9.08 -24.86 -0.17
C GLU A 45 7.74 -24.17 -0.47
N PHE A 46 7.81 -22.92 -0.93
CA PHE A 46 6.63 -22.29 -1.54
C PHE A 46 6.21 -23.10 -2.79
N GLY A 47 4.93 -23.43 -2.88
CA GLY A 47 4.36 -24.33 -3.89
C GLY A 47 4.07 -25.73 -3.35
N ASP A 48 4.60 -26.10 -2.18
CA ASP A 48 4.31 -27.39 -1.56
C ASP A 48 2.88 -27.48 -1.04
N VAL A 49 2.40 -28.73 -0.93
CA VAL A 49 1.13 -29.06 -0.29
C VAL A 49 1.38 -29.53 1.13
N TYR A 50 0.90 -28.73 2.10
CA TYR A 50 0.87 -29.09 3.51
C TYR A 50 -0.45 -29.80 3.84
N THR A 51 -0.38 -30.95 4.51
CA THR A 51 -1.57 -31.66 4.99
C THR A 51 -1.80 -31.37 6.48
N SER A 52 -2.99 -30.89 6.85
CA SER A 52 -3.33 -30.57 8.25
C SER A 52 -3.16 -31.78 9.17
N THR A 53 -2.67 -31.54 10.39
CA THR A 53 -2.39 -32.61 11.35
C THR A 53 -3.62 -33.31 11.90
N THR A 54 -4.77 -32.63 11.94
CA THR A 54 -5.98 -33.14 12.61
C THR A 54 -6.98 -33.78 11.65
N SER A 55 -7.07 -33.26 10.41
CA SER A 55 -8.15 -33.62 9.48
C SER A 55 -7.67 -34.15 8.14
N ASN A 56 -6.34 -34.34 7.97
CA ASN A 56 -5.71 -34.81 6.73
C ASN A 56 -6.15 -34.06 5.46
N ILE A 57 -6.43 -32.76 5.59
CA ILE A 57 -6.79 -31.90 4.47
C ILE A 57 -5.54 -31.24 3.87
N PRO A 58 -5.41 -31.21 2.52
CA PRO A 58 -4.33 -30.51 1.84
C PRO A 58 -4.56 -28.99 1.75
N PHE A 59 -3.48 -28.24 1.90
CA PHE A 59 -3.38 -26.79 1.70
C PHE A 59 -2.14 -26.47 0.87
N LEU A 60 -2.27 -25.60 -0.13
CA LEU A 60 -1.16 -25.08 -0.89
C LEU A 60 -0.47 -23.94 -0.13
N LEU A 61 0.85 -24.01 -0.02
CA LEU A 61 1.68 -22.96 0.57
C LEU A 61 2.12 -21.97 -0.50
N VAL A 62 1.51 -20.79 -0.56
CA VAL A 62 1.75 -19.80 -1.62
C VAL A 62 2.57 -18.64 -1.09
N LYS A 63 3.53 -18.17 -1.89
CA LYS A 63 4.25 -16.94 -1.60
C LYS A 63 3.30 -15.75 -1.82
N PRO A 64 2.98 -14.95 -0.79
CA PRO A 64 2.01 -13.89 -0.93
C PRO A 64 2.52 -12.79 -1.86
N LEU A 65 1.63 -12.30 -2.72
CA LEU A 65 1.89 -11.13 -3.56
C LEU A 65 1.69 -9.84 -2.75
N PRO A 66 2.36 -8.74 -3.13
CA PRO A 66 2.22 -7.45 -2.43
C PRO A 66 0.77 -6.99 -2.26
N HIS A 67 -0.06 -7.14 -3.30
CA HIS A 67 -1.47 -6.76 -3.23
C HIS A 67 -2.30 -7.66 -2.31
N GLU A 68 -1.91 -8.94 -2.14
CA GLU A 68 -2.56 -9.85 -1.19
C GLU A 68 -2.23 -9.46 0.24
N MET A 69 -0.99 -9.05 0.50
CA MET A 69 -0.58 -8.48 1.79
C MET A 69 -1.35 -7.19 2.07
N ALA A 70 -1.38 -6.26 1.12
CA ALA A 70 -2.09 -4.97 1.25
C ALA A 70 -3.59 -5.14 1.54
N THR A 71 -4.24 -6.17 0.99
CA THR A 71 -5.68 -6.42 1.16
C THR A 71 -6.04 -7.31 2.35
N LYS A 72 -5.17 -8.25 2.74
CA LYS A 72 -5.43 -9.22 3.83
C LYS A 72 -4.86 -8.80 5.18
N PHE A 73 -3.93 -7.85 5.25
CA PHE A 73 -3.50 -7.26 6.52
C PHE A 73 -4.65 -6.53 7.22
N ALA A 74 -4.45 -6.22 8.50
CA ALA A 74 -5.50 -5.61 9.32
C ALA A 74 -5.89 -4.24 8.75
N ARG A 75 -7.17 -4.10 8.39
CA ARG A 75 -7.74 -2.86 7.85
C ARG A 75 -8.49 -2.11 8.94
N LYS A 76 -8.13 -0.85 9.16
CA LYS A 76 -8.86 0.09 10.03
C LYS A 76 -9.63 1.14 9.24
N THR A 77 -9.36 1.24 7.94
CA THR A 77 -9.95 2.20 7.01
C THR A 77 -10.47 1.48 5.77
N GLN A 78 -11.26 2.20 4.98
CA GLN A 78 -11.43 1.85 3.58
C GLN A 78 -10.06 1.93 2.87
N ILE A 79 -9.85 1.06 1.88
CA ILE A 79 -8.63 1.04 1.08
C ILE A 79 -8.97 1.23 -0.39
N VAL A 80 -8.02 1.77 -1.14
CA VAL A 80 -8.00 1.65 -2.61
C VAL A 80 -7.68 0.20 -2.96
N TYR A 81 -8.49 -0.41 -3.83
CA TYR A 81 -8.34 -1.83 -4.18
C TYR A 81 -7.35 -2.02 -5.35
N PRO A 82 -6.81 -3.24 -5.54
CA PRO A 82 -5.79 -3.51 -6.55
C PRO A 82 -6.14 -3.07 -7.97
N LYS A 83 -7.43 -3.07 -8.36
CA LYS A 83 -7.88 -2.57 -9.68
C LYS A 83 -7.49 -1.10 -9.90
N ASP A 84 -7.73 -0.27 -8.89
CA ASP A 84 -7.54 1.18 -8.95
C ASP A 84 -6.07 1.50 -8.71
N ILE A 85 -5.45 0.82 -7.72
CA ILE A 85 -4.02 0.94 -7.48
C ILE A 85 -3.24 0.62 -8.76
N GLY A 86 -3.53 -0.49 -9.45
CA GLY A 86 -2.82 -0.86 -10.67
C GLY A 86 -2.86 0.23 -11.74
N PHE A 87 -4.05 0.79 -11.99
CA PHE A 87 -4.21 1.90 -12.94
C PHE A 87 -3.48 3.16 -12.49
N ILE A 88 -3.59 3.52 -11.21
CA ILE A 88 -2.93 4.69 -10.63
C ILE A 88 -1.40 4.56 -10.76
N LEU A 89 -0.82 3.40 -10.44
CA LEU A 89 0.62 3.17 -10.53
C LEU A 89 1.12 3.30 -11.97
N VAL A 90 0.42 2.70 -12.94
CA VAL A 90 0.78 2.80 -14.37
C VAL A 90 0.76 4.25 -14.86
N ASN A 91 -0.26 5.03 -14.48
CA ASN A 91 -0.37 6.43 -14.90
C ASN A 91 0.54 7.38 -14.12
N SER A 92 1.07 6.95 -12.96
CA SER A 92 1.95 7.77 -12.14
C SER A 92 3.41 7.80 -12.60
N GLY A 93 3.81 6.87 -13.48
CA GLY A 93 5.19 6.80 -13.98
C GLY A 93 6.24 6.44 -12.93
N ILE A 94 5.83 6.01 -11.73
CA ILE A 94 6.78 5.63 -10.68
C ILE A 94 7.59 4.40 -11.09
N VAL A 95 8.86 4.42 -10.75
CA VAL A 95 9.86 3.38 -11.07
C VAL A 95 10.76 3.15 -9.86
N PRO A 96 11.62 2.12 -9.86
CA PRO A 96 12.70 2.02 -8.87
C PRO A 96 13.48 3.33 -8.74
N GLY A 97 13.66 3.80 -7.51
CA GLY A 97 14.34 5.07 -7.22
C GLY A 97 13.42 6.26 -7.06
N SER A 98 12.14 6.16 -7.46
CA SER A 98 11.20 7.27 -7.34
C SER A 98 11.00 7.72 -5.90
N ARG A 99 10.82 9.02 -5.72
CA ARG A 99 10.45 9.67 -4.48
C ARG A 99 8.98 10.08 -4.54
N VAL A 100 8.18 9.53 -3.65
CA VAL A 100 6.72 9.68 -3.68
C VAL A 100 6.21 10.36 -2.42
N LEU A 101 5.30 11.33 -2.58
CA LEU A 101 4.53 11.91 -1.49
C LEU A 101 3.13 11.29 -1.47
N GLU A 102 2.67 10.86 -0.31
CA GLU A 102 1.32 10.37 -0.10
C GLU A 102 0.68 11.13 1.07
N ALA A 103 -0.59 11.49 0.97
CA ALA A 103 -1.38 11.93 2.12
C ALA A 103 -2.72 11.19 2.16
N GLY A 104 -3.05 10.69 3.34
CA GLY A 104 -4.07 9.66 3.51
C GLY A 104 -3.46 8.26 3.49
N THR A 105 -2.51 7.98 4.40
CA THR A 105 -1.90 6.64 4.52
C THR A 105 -2.96 5.56 4.77
N GLY A 106 -3.98 5.87 5.58
CA GLY A 106 -5.03 4.94 5.96
C GLY A 106 -4.48 3.69 6.62
N SER A 107 -4.75 2.52 6.05
CA SER A 107 -4.22 1.23 6.52
C SER A 107 -2.88 0.83 5.85
N GLY A 108 -2.31 1.70 5.00
CA GLY A 108 -1.02 1.49 4.32
C GLY A 108 -1.07 0.64 3.05
N ALA A 109 -2.26 0.39 2.47
CA ALA A 109 -2.41 -0.47 1.29
C ALA A 109 -1.76 0.15 0.04
N MET A 110 -2.05 1.43 -0.24
CA MET A 110 -1.43 2.16 -1.35
C MET A 110 0.07 2.38 -1.08
N THR A 111 0.43 2.81 0.13
CA THR A 111 1.82 2.96 0.59
C THR A 111 2.67 1.73 0.34
N MET A 112 2.15 0.53 0.64
CA MET A 112 2.86 -0.74 0.43
C MET A 112 3.18 -0.98 -1.05
N MET A 113 2.23 -0.68 -1.94
CA MET A 113 2.39 -0.85 -3.37
C MET A 113 3.36 0.19 -3.96
N LEU A 114 3.25 1.45 -3.52
CA LEU A 114 4.20 2.51 -3.84
C LEU A 114 5.63 2.14 -3.41
N ALA A 115 5.80 1.70 -2.17
CA ALA A 115 7.10 1.35 -1.61
C ALA A 115 7.71 0.11 -2.25
N THR A 116 6.88 -0.85 -2.69
CA THR A 116 7.36 -2.04 -3.43
C THR A 116 8.01 -1.64 -4.75
N ILE A 117 7.46 -0.66 -5.48
CA ILE A 117 8.01 -0.22 -6.77
C ILE A 117 9.18 0.74 -6.55
N ALA A 118 8.96 1.80 -5.77
CA ALA A 118 9.97 2.83 -5.50
C ALA A 118 11.22 2.24 -4.82
N GLY A 119 11.05 1.21 -3.98
CA GLY A 119 12.11 0.54 -3.24
C GLY A 119 12.99 -0.41 -4.05
N GLY A 120 12.77 -0.56 -5.37
CA GLY A 120 13.68 -1.30 -6.25
C GLY A 120 15.09 -0.69 -6.29
N HIS A 121 16.03 -1.24 -7.07
CA HIS A 121 17.39 -0.68 -7.16
C HIS A 121 17.52 0.34 -8.32
N PRO A 122 18.06 1.55 -8.08
CA PRO A 122 18.46 2.11 -6.78
C PRO A 122 17.25 2.46 -5.90
N PRO A 123 17.34 2.36 -4.56
CA PRO A 123 16.18 2.54 -3.67
C PRO A 123 15.71 3.99 -3.61
N GLY A 124 14.41 4.17 -3.86
CA GLY A 124 13.68 5.42 -3.68
C GLY A 124 13.10 5.59 -2.28
N LYS A 125 12.07 6.43 -2.15
CA LYS A 125 11.43 6.72 -0.85
C LYS A 125 9.95 7.06 -1.02
N VAL A 126 9.11 6.55 -0.13
CA VAL A 126 7.72 6.99 0.01
C VAL A 126 7.56 7.74 1.32
N VAL A 127 7.18 9.01 1.26
CA VAL A 127 6.83 9.82 2.44
C VAL A 127 5.31 9.89 2.51
N SER A 128 4.72 9.38 3.58
CA SER A 128 3.27 9.28 3.70
C SER A 128 2.78 9.93 4.99
N TYR A 129 1.73 10.75 4.88
CA TYR A 129 1.12 11.46 6.00
C TYR A 129 -0.27 10.92 6.33
N GLU A 130 -0.52 10.70 7.62
CA GLU A 130 -1.81 10.32 8.18
C GLU A 130 -2.15 11.26 9.34
N ILE A 131 -3.41 11.70 9.43
CA ILE A 131 -3.85 12.63 10.47
C ILE A 131 -4.45 11.91 11.69
N VAL A 132 -4.90 10.66 11.51
CA VAL A 132 -5.54 9.86 12.55
C VAL A 132 -4.55 8.86 13.13
N GLU A 133 -4.15 9.07 14.39
CA GLU A 133 -3.15 8.25 15.09
C GLU A 133 -3.41 6.74 15.03
N ARG A 134 -4.65 6.29 15.26
CA ARG A 134 -5.00 4.86 15.18
C ARG A 134 -4.80 4.26 13.78
N HIS A 135 -4.93 5.05 12.72
CA HIS A 135 -4.69 4.59 11.35
C HIS A 135 -3.18 4.56 11.08
N HIS A 136 -2.47 5.60 11.49
CA HIS A 136 -1.01 5.69 11.42
C HIS A 136 -0.32 4.50 12.08
N GLU A 137 -0.73 4.14 13.30
CA GLU A 137 -0.17 2.99 14.02
C GLU A 137 -0.53 1.65 13.37
N ALA A 138 -1.69 1.56 12.71
CA ALA A 138 -2.05 0.38 11.93
C ALA A 138 -1.20 0.28 10.65
N ALA A 139 -1.00 1.38 9.93
CA ALA A 139 -0.17 1.45 8.74
C ALA A 139 1.30 1.12 9.05
N LYS A 140 1.87 1.67 10.13
CA LYS A 140 3.23 1.33 10.60
C LYS A 140 3.41 -0.17 10.78
N LYS A 141 2.49 -0.82 11.52
CA LYS A 141 2.54 -2.27 11.74
C LYS A 141 2.42 -3.05 10.44
N ASN A 142 1.58 -2.61 9.50
CA ASN A 142 1.41 -3.25 8.20
C ASN A 142 2.66 -3.10 7.31
N ILE A 143 3.27 -1.92 7.28
CA ILE A 143 4.51 -1.65 6.54
C ILE A 143 5.70 -2.41 7.12
N GLU A 144 5.80 -2.48 8.45
CA GLU A 144 6.80 -3.29 9.13
C GLU A 144 6.65 -4.77 8.81
N ARG A 145 5.42 -5.30 8.85
CA ARG A 145 5.13 -6.69 8.46
C ARG A 145 5.47 -6.96 7.00
N ALA A 146 5.28 -5.99 6.11
CA ALA A 146 5.65 -6.09 4.71
C ALA A 146 7.16 -5.97 4.45
N GLY A 147 7.97 -5.64 5.46
CA GLY A 147 9.41 -5.45 5.31
C GLY A 147 9.79 -4.16 4.57
N LEU A 148 8.91 -3.15 4.54
CA LEU A 148 9.06 -1.95 3.72
C LEU A 148 9.45 -0.69 4.52
N SER A 149 9.74 -0.82 5.81
CA SER A 149 10.07 0.31 6.70
C SER A 149 11.29 1.13 6.27
N ALA A 150 12.23 0.54 5.51
CA ALA A 150 13.37 1.27 4.97
C ALA A 150 12.95 2.28 3.88
N VAL A 151 11.92 1.96 3.11
CA VAL A 151 11.45 2.73 1.95
C VAL A 151 10.30 3.66 2.31
N ALA A 152 9.36 3.20 3.14
CA ALA A 152 8.20 3.96 3.57
C ALA A 152 8.45 4.71 4.89
N ASP A 153 8.51 6.04 4.81
CA ASP A 153 8.56 6.97 5.93
C ASP A 153 7.15 7.48 6.23
N LEU A 154 6.50 6.84 7.22
CA LEU A 154 5.16 7.21 7.66
C LEU A 154 5.24 8.29 8.74
N ARG A 155 4.47 9.36 8.58
CA ARG A 155 4.45 10.53 9.46
C ARG A 155 3.03 10.82 9.94
N LEU A 156 2.90 11.11 11.24
CA LEU A 156 1.65 11.59 11.82
C LEU A 156 1.57 13.10 11.64
N GLY A 157 0.50 13.61 11.04
CA GLY A 157 0.28 15.04 10.82
C GLY A 157 -0.37 15.32 9.47
N SER A 158 -0.75 16.58 9.26
CA SER A 158 -1.39 17.03 8.02
C SER A 158 -0.41 17.71 7.08
N VAL A 159 -0.44 17.37 5.79
CA VAL A 159 0.28 18.08 4.73
C VAL A 159 -0.20 19.53 4.52
N LEU A 160 -1.32 19.91 5.15
CA LEU A 160 -1.82 21.28 5.16
C LEU A 160 -1.22 22.14 6.29
N GLU A 161 -0.50 21.54 7.25
CA GLU A 161 0.14 22.30 8.31
C GLU A 161 1.29 23.15 7.76
N PRO A 162 1.38 24.46 8.10
CA PRO A 162 2.44 25.33 7.58
C PRO A 162 3.85 24.82 7.84
N ALA A 163 4.10 24.25 9.03
CA ALA A 163 5.39 23.67 9.38
C ALA A 163 5.74 22.46 8.50
N VAL A 164 4.76 21.59 8.22
CA VAL A 164 4.92 20.45 7.32
C VAL A 164 5.19 20.93 5.89
N GLN A 165 4.45 21.92 5.40
CA GLN A 165 4.68 22.48 4.06
C GLN A 165 6.07 23.10 3.93
N GLN A 166 6.53 23.86 4.92
CA GLN A 166 7.90 24.38 4.93
C GLN A 166 8.96 23.27 4.90
N GLN A 167 8.73 22.18 5.63
CA GLN A 167 9.61 21.01 5.59
C GLN A 167 9.60 20.35 4.21
N LEU A 168 8.45 20.18 3.58
CA LEU A 168 8.35 19.60 2.23
C LEU A 168 9.05 20.49 1.19
N LEU A 169 8.89 21.82 1.28
CA LEU A 169 9.50 22.79 0.37
C LEU A 169 11.03 22.89 0.50
N SER A 170 11.57 22.62 1.69
CA SER A 170 13.02 22.60 1.93
C SER A 170 13.67 21.25 1.66
N GLY A 171 12.85 20.20 1.48
CA GLY A 171 13.29 18.85 1.18
C GLY A 171 13.52 18.59 -0.32
N PRO A 172 14.01 17.39 -0.67
CA PRO A 172 14.04 16.93 -2.06
C PRO A 172 12.63 16.83 -2.64
N ARG A 173 12.52 17.14 -3.93
CA ARG A 173 11.27 17.07 -4.69
C ARG A 173 10.80 15.62 -4.90
N PHE A 174 9.54 15.48 -5.30
CA PHE A 174 8.86 14.20 -5.51
C PHE A 174 8.58 13.97 -7.00
N ASP A 175 8.71 12.73 -7.47
CA ASP A 175 8.32 12.36 -8.84
C ASP A 175 6.79 12.27 -8.99
N ALA A 176 6.10 11.85 -7.92
CA ALA A 176 4.66 11.72 -7.90
C ALA A 176 4.06 12.00 -6.51
N CYS A 177 2.85 12.55 -6.50
CA CYS A 177 2.05 12.82 -5.32
C CYS A 177 0.70 12.08 -5.40
N PHE A 178 0.29 11.43 -4.30
CA PHE A 178 -0.97 10.69 -4.19
C PHE A 178 -1.78 11.19 -3.00
N PHE A 179 -3.03 11.59 -3.25
CA PHE A 179 -3.90 12.19 -2.24
C PHE A 179 -5.22 11.43 -2.12
N ASP A 180 -5.38 10.65 -1.04
CA ASP A 180 -6.63 10.00 -0.65
C ASP A 180 -7.15 10.65 0.64
N MET A 181 -7.71 11.85 0.48
CA MET A 181 -8.12 12.69 1.60
C MET A 181 -9.45 13.41 1.30
N PRO A 182 -10.14 13.97 2.30
CA PRO A 182 -11.43 14.63 2.08
C PRO A 182 -11.38 15.88 1.18
N SER A 183 -10.26 16.62 1.21
CA SER A 183 -10.09 17.89 0.49
C SER A 183 -8.79 17.95 -0.34
N PRO A 184 -8.65 17.10 -1.38
CA PRO A 184 -7.44 17.04 -2.20
C PRO A 184 -7.20 18.29 -3.05
N TRP A 185 -8.18 19.19 -3.19
CA TRP A 185 -7.98 20.48 -3.85
C TRP A 185 -7.14 21.45 -3.02
N ASP A 186 -7.09 21.30 -1.69
CA ASP A 186 -6.33 22.19 -0.80
C ASP A 186 -4.81 21.95 -0.89
N VAL A 187 -4.39 20.81 -1.43
CA VAL A 187 -2.97 20.44 -1.58
C VAL A 187 -2.40 20.71 -2.97
N VAL A 188 -3.21 21.23 -3.91
CA VAL A 188 -2.77 21.45 -5.30
C VAL A 188 -1.62 22.45 -5.38
N ASP A 189 -1.67 23.55 -4.61
CA ASP A 189 -0.59 24.56 -4.60
C ASP A 189 0.73 23.95 -4.09
N ILE A 190 0.69 23.32 -2.91
CA ILE A 190 1.90 22.71 -2.34
C ILE A 190 2.44 21.60 -3.24
N ALA A 191 1.57 20.76 -3.81
CA ALA A 191 1.97 19.69 -4.72
C ALA A 191 2.73 20.23 -5.95
N GLY A 192 2.24 21.32 -6.56
CA GLY A 192 2.91 21.95 -7.70
C GLY A 192 4.29 22.51 -7.37
N ARG A 193 4.57 22.79 -6.10
CA ARG A 193 5.85 23.33 -5.63
C ARG A 193 6.84 22.24 -5.18
N VAL A 194 6.34 21.11 -4.71
CA VAL A 194 7.17 20.00 -4.19
C VAL A 194 7.43 18.90 -5.23
N LEU A 195 6.67 18.86 -6.33
CA LEU A 195 6.94 17.93 -7.42
C LEU A 195 8.18 18.34 -8.22
N GLU A 196 8.87 17.36 -8.81
CA GLU A 196 9.81 17.59 -9.90
C GLU A 196 9.10 18.21 -11.11
N PRO A 197 9.82 18.94 -11.99
CA PRO A 197 9.29 19.28 -13.30
C PRO A 197 8.75 18.02 -13.99
N CYS A 198 7.54 18.11 -14.54
CA CYS A 198 6.83 16.97 -15.13
C CYS A 198 6.44 15.84 -14.15
N GLY A 199 6.45 16.10 -12.84
CA GLY A 199 5.93 15.18 -11.84
C GLY A 199 4.40 15.00 -11.91
N VAL A 200 3.91 13.92 -11.32
CA VAL A 200 2.49 13.53 -11.42
C VAL A 200 1.71 13.85 -10.16
N PHE A 201 0.53 14.47 -10.33
CA PHE A 201 -0.47 14.61 -9.27
C PHE A 201 -1.58 13.57 -9.47
N CYS A 202 -1.88 12.81 -8.42
CA CYS A 202 -3.01 11.88 -8.39
C CYS A 202 -3.85 12.13 -7.13
N SER A 203 -5.18 12.19 -7.31
CA SER A 203 -6.12 12.23 -6.19
C SER A 203 -7.19 11.16 -6.36
N PHE A 204 -7.57 10.51 -5.26
CA PHE A 204 -8.70 9.61 -5.21
C PHE A 204 -9.90 10.32 -4.56
N SER A 205 -11.07 10.26 -5.17
CA SER A 205 -12.26 10.98 -4.69
C SER A 205 -13.53 10.18 -4.95
N PRO A 206 -14.32 9.85 -3.92
CA PRO A 206 -15.54 9.06 -4.09
C PRO A 206 -16.70 9.82 -4.73
N VAL A 207 -16.69 11.16 -4.72
CA VAL A 207 -17.82 11.99 -5.17
C VAL A 207 -17.39 12.96 -6.26
N ILE A 208 -18.23 13.11 -7.29
CA ILE A 208 -17.98 13.99 -8.45
C ILE A 208 -17.74 15.46 -8.08
N GLU A 209 -18.36 15.95 -7.00
CA GLU A 209 -18.13 17.32 -6.53
C GLU A 209 -16.70 17.55 -6.02
N GLN A 210 -16.07 16.53 -5.43
CA GLN A 210 -14.65 16.60 -5.05
C GLN A 210 -13.77 16.63 -6.30
N VAL A 211 -14.08 15.79 -7.29
CA VAL A 211 -13.38 15.77 -8.58
C VAL A 211 -13.47 17.12 -9.29
N LYS A 212 -14.65 17.76 -9.31
CA LYS A 212 -14.84 19.11 -9.88
C LYS A 212 -13.96 20.15 -9.19
N LYS A 213 -13.86 20.12 -7.87
CA LYS A 213 -13.00 21.04 -7.10
C LYS A 213 -11.52 20.85 -7.42
N VAL A 214 -11.05 19.60 -7.48
CA VAL A 214 -9.67 19.28 -7.86
C VAL A 214 -9.39 19.74 -9.29
N HIS A 215 -10.28 19.41 -10.22
CA HIS A 215 -10.16 19.83 -11.62
C HIS A 215 -10.08 21.35 -11.74
N ALA A 216 -10.94 22.09 -11.04
CA ALA A 216 -10.91 23.55 -11.04
C ALA A 216 -9.60 24.11 -10.46
N ALA A 217 -9.11 23.55 -9.35
CA ALA A 217 -7.84 23.95 -8.74
C ALA A 217 -6.64 23.68 -9.65
N LEU A 218 -6.60 22.51 -10.32
CA LEU A 218 -5.56 22.18 -11.29
C LEU A 218 -5.64 23.07 -12.53
N SER A 219 -6.84 23.33 -13.05
CA SER A 219 -7.06 24.16 -14.25
C SER A 219 -6.70 25.63 -14.05
N ALA A 220 -6.74 26.12 -12.81
CA ALA A 220 -6.31 27.47 -12.46
C ALA A 220 -4.77 27.62 -12.39
N GLY A 221 -4.04 26.51 -12.35
CA GLY A 221 -2.58 26.47 -12.33
C GLY A 221 -1.96 25.98 -13.64
N ASN A 222 -0.64 25.76 -13.64
CA ASN A 222 0.11 25.31 -14.81
C ASN A 222 0.16 23.77 -14.89
N TRP A 223 -0.99 23.11 -14.83
CA TRP A 223 -1.10 21.66 -14.93
C TRP A 223 -1.49 21.22 -16.33
N PHE A 224 -0.90 20.13 -16.81
CA PHE A 224 -1.19 19.53 -18.11
C PHE A 224 -1.70 18.10 -17.95
N GLY A 225 -2.47 17.61 -18.92
CA GLY A 225 -2.96 16.22 -18.92
C GLY A 225 -4.03 15.92 -17.87
N ILE A 226 -4.78 16.94 -17.42
CA ILE A 226 -5.84 16.78 -16.41
C ILE A 226 -6.92 15.85 -16.96
N SER A 227 -7.10 14.70 -16.31
CA SER A 227 -8.12 13.72 -16.66
C SER A 227 -8.68 13.05 -15.40
N ALA A 228 -9.93 12.59 -15.47
CA ALA A 228 -10.60 11.86 -14.42
C ALA A 228 -11.14 10.54 -14.99
N HIS A 229 -10.95 9.45 -14.25
CA HIS A 229 -11.31 8.10 -14.67
C HIS A 229 -12.11 7.41 -13.57
N ASP A 230 -13.11 6.62 -13.97
CA ASP A 230 -13.80 5.66 -13.12
C ASP A 230 -13.59 4.26 -13.71
N LEU A 231 -13.28 3.29 -12.86
CA LEU A 231 -12.89 1.95 -13.26
C LEU A 231 -13.87 0.93 -12.70
N GLN A 232 -14.39 0.07 -13.57
CA GLN A 232 -15.33 -0.96 -13.19
C GLN A 232 -14.76 -2.36 -13.44
N LEU A 233 -14.50 -3.11 -12.37
CA LEU A 233 -14.05 -4.50 -12.45
C LEU A 233 -15.26 -5.44 -12.57
N ARG A 234 -15.16 -6.45 -13.43
CA ARG A 234 -16.11 -7.55 -13.59
C ARG A 234 -15.34 -8.86 -13.42
N THR A 235 -15.87 -9.77 -12.60
CA THR A 235 -15.29 -11.08 -12.27
C THR A 235 -16.36 -12.14 -12.29
#